data_AF-H8KCB3-F1
#
_entry.id   AF-H8KCB3-F1
#
_cell.length_a   1.000
_cell.length_b   1.000
_cell.length_c   1.000
_cell.angle_alpha   90.00
_cell.angle_beta   90.00
_cell.angle_gamma   90.00
#
_symmetry.space_group_name_H-M   'P 1'
#
loop_
_entity.id
_entity.type
_entity.pdbx_description
1 polymer ?
#
loop_
_entity_poly.entity_id
_entity_poly.type
_entity_poly.pdbx_seq_one_letter_code
_entity_poly.pdbx_strand_id
1 'polypeptide(L)'
;MNFPIRKLNEELIGYNLSLRILFTVLSVAIIMVAFDSLGSGSNAGDPVGEALCKLIKVFRGNTAKGIAVVGIIVLGIQTLRGKLQWEVALVVVTAIIILFKAPDIVNMVSSDTNSSSCGVS
;
A
#
# COMPACT_ATOMS: atom_id res chain seq x y z
N MET A 1 -4.92 49.38 8.93
CA MET A 1 -5.71 48.35 8.23
C MET A 1 -5.19 46.98 8.67
N ASN A 2 -5.93 46.22 9.49
CA ASN A 2 -5.50 44.91 10.01
C ASN A 2 -6.41 43.82 9.42
N PHE A 3 -5.97 43.25 8.30
CA PHE A 3 -6.74 42.24 7.56
C PHE A 3 -6.95 41.00 8.45
N PRO A 4 -8.16 40.41 8.51
CA PRO A 4 -8.47 39.31 9.42
C PRO A 4 -7.88 37.99 8.89
N ILE A 5 -6.59 37.74 9.16
CA ILE A 5 -5.88 36.46 8.90
C ILE A 5 -6.62 35.25 9.51
N ARG A 6 -7.42 35.46 10.56
CA ARG A 6 -8.23 34.41 11.19
C ARG A 6 -9.37 33.89 10.32
N LYS A 7 -9.98 34.73 9.48
CA LYS A 7 -11.10 34.30 8.62
C LYS A 7 -10.63 33.38 7.48
N LEU A 8 -9.38 33.55 7.02
CA LEU A 8 -8.78 32.71 5.98
C LEU A 8 -8.36 31.33 6.49
N ASN A 9 -8.00 31.19 7.77
CA ASN A 9 -7.55 29.91 8.32
C ASN A 9 -8.70 28.90 8.47
N GLU A 10 -9.92 29.38 8.73
CA GLU A 10 -11.10 28.55 9.02
C GLU A 10 -11.66 27.94 7.73
N GLU A 11 -11.67 28.73 6.65
CA GLU A 11 -11.99 28.29 5.29
C GLU A 11 -10.93 27.29 4.77
N LEU A 12 -9.65 27.53 5.08
CA LEU A 12 -8.54 26.65 4.67
C LEU A 12 -8.50 25.33 5.45
N ILE A 13 -8.90 25.35 6.73
CA ILE A 13 -9.07 24.15 7.57
C ILE A 13 -10.26 23.32 7.10
N GLY A 14 -11.39 23.96 6.78
CA GLY A 14 -12.55 23.29 6.18
C GLY A 14 -12.21 22.58 4.87
N TYR A 15 -11.45 23.26 3.99
CA TYR A 15 -10.99 22.68 2.73
C TYR A 15 -10.04 21.48 2.92
N ASN A 16 -9.03 21.60 3.79
CA ASN A 16 -8.10 20.50 4.07
C ASN A 16 -8.78 19.30 4.75
N LEU A 17 -9.74 19.55 5.64
CA LEU A 17 -10.50 18.51 6.30
C LEU A 17 -11.43 17.78 5.31
N SER A 18 -12.14 18.53 4.47
CA SER A 18 -12.98 17.97 3.40
C SER A 18 -12.17 17.12 2.42
N LEU A 19 -10.99 17.60 2.00
CA LEU A 19 -10.11 16.88 1.09
C LEU A 19 -9.52 15.60 1.72
N ARG A 20 -9.19 15.64 3.02
CA ARG A 20 -8.77 14.45 3.78
C ARG A 20 -9.89 13.41 3.88
N ILE A 21 -11.12 13.85 4.19
CA ILE A 21 -12.30 12.96 4.28
C ILE A 21 -12.61 12.34 2.91
N LEU A 22 -12.48 13.10 1.82
CA LEU A 22 -12.68 12.58 0.47
C LEU A 22 -11.64 11.50 0.12
N PHE A 23 -10.38 11.72 0.46
CA PHE A 23 -9.30 10.76 0.20
C PHE A 23 -9.47 9.46 1.00
N THR A 24 -9.96 9.54 2.25
CA THR A 24 -10.22 8.35 3.06
C THR A 24 -11.39 7.54 2.52
N VAL A 25 -12.50 8.18 2.15
CA VAL A 25 -13.66 7.49 1.55
C VAL A 25 -13.31 6.84 0.22
N LEU A 26 -12.52 7.52 -0.63
CA LEU A 26 -12.04 6.96 -1.90
C LEU A 26 -11.18 5.70 -1.66
N SER A 27 -10.26 5.76 -0.69
CA SER A 27 -9.41 4.61 -0.37
C SER A 27 -10.22 3.40 0.11
N VAL A 28 -11.26 3.62 0.93
CA VAL A 28 -12.15 2.55 1.41
C VAL A 28 -12.95 1.94 0.26
N ALA A 29 -13.47 2.75 -0.68
CA ALA A 29 -14.18 2.26 -1.84
C ALA A 29 -13.32 1.37 -2.75
N ILE A 30 -12.05 1.76 -2.96
CA ILE A 30 -11.08 0.95 -3.74
C ILE A 30 -10.82 -0.39 -3.05
N ILE A 31 -10.69 -0.38 -1.72
CA ILE A 31 -10.46 -1.59 -0.92
C ILE A 31 -11.67 -2.55 -1.03
N MET A 32 -12.91 -2.04 -0.96
CA MET A 32 -14.12 -2.88 -1.08
C MET A 32 -14.22 -3.58 -2.45
N VAL A 33 -13.87 -2.88 -3.54
CA VAL A 33 -13.84 -3.47 -4.90
C VAL A 33 -12.74 -4.52 -5.04
N ALA A 34 -11.59 -4.32 -4.40
CA ALA A 34 -10.50 -5.29 -4.41
C ALA A 34 -10.92 -6.62 -3.74
N PHE A 35 -11.70 -6.58 -2.67
CA PHE A 35 -12.17 -7.77 -1.97
C PHE A 35 -13.23 -8.56 -2.76
N ASP A 36 -14.11 -7.89 -3.51
CA ASP A 36 -15.12 -8.55 -4.36
C ASP A 36 -14.47 -9.43 -5.46
N SER A 37 -13.38 -8.93 -6.05
CA SER A 37 -12.59 -9.69 -7.06
C SER A 37 -11.91 -10.97 -6.51
N LEU A 38 -11.90 -11.10 -5.18
CA LEU A 38 -11.26 -12.16 -4.42
C LEU A 38 -12.24 -13.26 -3.98
N GLY A 39 -13.53 -12.97 -3.88
CA GLY A 39 -14.55 -13.90 -3.38
C GLY A 39 -15.20 -14.84 -4.41
N SER A 40 -14.97 -14.63 -5.71
CA SER A 40 -15.64 -15.39 -6.80
C SER A 40 -14.93 -16.69 -7.23
N GLY A 41 -14.22 -17.35 -6.32
CA GLY A 41 -13.43 -18.57 -6.59
C GLY A 41 -13.99 -19.81 -5.91
N SER A 42 -15.09 -20.35 -6.43
CA SER A 42 -15.67 -21.62 -6.00
C SER A 42 -14.82 -22.80 -6.47
N ASN A 43 -13.87 -23.29 -5.67
CA ASN A 43 -13.29 -24.63 -5.82
C ASN A 43 -13.04 -25.24 -4.45
N ALA A 44 -13.47 -26.50 -4.30
CA ALA A 44 -13.34 -27.29 -3.08
C ALA A 44 -11.86 -27.60 -2.81
N GLY A 45 -11.30 -26.95 -1.79
CA GLY A 45 -9.90 -27.07 -1.37
C GLY A 45 -9.32 -25.68 -1.10
N ASP A 46 -9.45 -25.22 0.15
CA ASP A 46 -8.84 -23.98 0.67
C ASP A 46 -9.13 -22.69 -0.15
N PRO A 47 -10.37 -22.16 -0.13
CA PRO A 47 -10.73 -20.92 -0.83
C PRO A 47 -9.87 -19.72 -0.40
N VAL A 48 -9.35 -19.75 0.83
CA VAL A 48 -8.44 -18.74 1.36
C VAL A 48 -7.07 -18.83 0.66
N GLY A 49 -6.57 -20.04 0.39
CA GLY A 49 -5.29 -20.25 -0.29
C GLY A 49 -5.29 -19.68 -1.70
N GLU A 50 -6.33 -19.97 -2.48
CA GLU A 50 -6.50 -19.48 -3.86
C GLU A 50 -6.63 -17.95 -3.93
N ALA A 51 -7.39 -17.36 -3.00
CA ALA A 51 -7.55 -15.92 -2.85
C ALA A 51 -6.21 -15.22 -2.54
N LEU A 52 -5.44 -15.76 -1.59
CA LEU A 52 -4.11 -15.26 -1.26
C LEU A 52 -3.15 -15.42 -2.44
N CYS A 53 -3.24 -16.53 -3.17
CA CYS A 53 -2.48 -16.80 -4.38
C CYS A 53 -2.64 -15.71 -5.44
N LYS A 54 -3.91 -15.37 -5.72
CA LYS A 54 -4.28 -14.36 -6.69
C LYS A 54 -3.84 -12.96 -6.26
N LEU A 55 -3.96 -12.64 -4.97
CA LEU A 55 -3.41 -11.40 -4.40
C LEU A 55 -1.90 -11.32 -4.57
N ILE A 56 -1.16 -12.35 -4.14
CA ILE A 56 0.30 -12.38 -4.19
C ILE A 56 0.78 -12.19 -5.63
N LYS A 57 0.11 -12.83 -6.60
CA LYS A 57 0.42 -12.68 -8.03
C LYS A 57 0.21 -11.25 -8.54
N VAL A 58 -0.86 -10.57 -8.12
CA VAL A 58 -1.11 -9.17 -8.45
C VAL A 58 -0.08 -8.24 -7.82
N PHE A 59 0.24 -8.42 -6.53
CA PHE A 59 1.24 -7.62 -5.83
C PHE A 59 2.68 -7.84 -6.33
N ARG A 60 2.97 -8.98 -6.95
CA ARG A 60 4.31 -9.32 -7.48
C ARG A 60 4.50 -8.96 -8.96
N GLY A 61 3.44 -8.60 -9.67
CA GLY A 61 3.52 -8.21 -11.08
C GLY A 61 4.42 -6.99 -11.33
N ASN A 62 4.92 -6.86 -12.57
CA ASN A 62 5.77 -5.72 -12.97
C ASN A 62 5.09 -4.36 -12.73
N THR A 63 3.76 -4.30 -12.86
CA THR A 63 2.98 -3.09 -12.59
C THR A 63 3.05 -2.66 -11.12
N ALA A 64 2.93 -3.60 -10.18
CA ALA A 64 2.99 -3.32 -8.75
C ALA A 64 4.41 -2.87 -8.33
N LYS A 65 5.45 -3.49 -8.88
CA LYS A 65 6.84 -3.04 -8.70
C LYS A 65 7.04 -1.61 -9.22
N GLY A 66 6.46 -1.27 -10.37
CA GLY A 66 6.51 0.08 -10.93
C GLY A 66 5.86 1.13 -10.03
N ILE A 67 4.65 0.85 -9.52
CA ILE A 67 3.94 1.76 -8.60
C ILE A 67 4.75 1.97 -7.30
N ALA A 68 5.40 0.92 -6.79
CA ALA A 68 6.24 1.03 -5.61
C ALA A 68 7.43 1.96 -5.82
N VAL A 69 8.10 1.89 -6.97
CA VAL A 69 9.22 2.78 -7.30
C VAL A 69 8.77 4.24 -7.36
N VAL A 70 7.61 4.52 -7.98
CA VAL A 70 7.04 5.87 -8.02
C VAL A 70 6.76 6.39 -6.60
N GLY A 71 6.22 5.56 -5.71
CA GLY A 71 5.98 5.93 -4.31
C GLY A 71 7.27 6.31 -3.57
N ILE A 72 8.35 5.55 -3.78
CA ILE A 72 9.67 5.84 -3.18
C ILE A 72 10.22 7.17 -3.68
N ILE A 73 10.05 7.50 -4.96
CA ILE A 73 10.50 8.78 -5.53
C ILE A 73 9.76 9.95 -4.87
N VAL A 74 8.44 9.84 -4.70
CA VAL A 74 7.63 10.87 -4.03
C VAL A 74 8.05 11.03 -2.56
N LEU A 75 8.30 9.92 -1.86
CA LEU A 75 8.82 9.95 -0.49
C LEU A 75 10.20 10.61 -0.44
N GLY A 76 11.09 10.33 -1.39
CA GLY A 76 12.39 10.99 -1.52
C GLY A 76 12.23 12.51 -1.63
N ILE A 77 11.34 12.99 -2.51
CA ILE A 77 11.05 14.43 -2.64
C ILE A 77 10.49 15.01 -1.33
N GLN A 78 9.66 14.25 -0.62
CA GLN A 78 9.09 14.66 0.66
C GLN A 78 10.16 14.82 1.74
N THR A 79 11.21 13.98 1.75
CA THR A 79 12.35 14.10 2.69
C THR A 79 13.17 15.35 2.43
N LEU A 80 13.36 15.74 1.17
CA LEU A 80 14.12 16.94 0.80
C LEU A 80 13.45 18.25 1.25
N ARG A 81 12.13 18.25 1.52
CA ARG A 81 11.42 19.42 2.07
C ARG A 81 11.72 19.67 3.56
N GLY A 82 12.61 18.89 4.19
CA GLY A 82 13.05 19.08 5.57
C GLY A 82 11.98 18.86 6.63
N LYS A 83 10.79 18.38 6.23
CA LYS A 83 9.65 18.12 7.12
C LYS A 83 9.63 16.71 7.72
N LEU A 84 10.58 15.84 7.34
CA LEU A 84 10.63 14.46 7.82
C LEU A 84 11.72 14.32 8.88
N GLN A 85 11.31 13.92 10.09
CA GLN A 85 12.23 13.55 11.16
C GLN A 85 13.03 12.32 10.72
N TRP A 86 14.33 12.30 11.07
CA TRP A 86 15.26 11.24 10.67
C TRP A 86 14.79 9.85 11.10
N GLU A 87 14.08 9.78 12.23
CA GLU A 87 13.46 8.57 12.77
C GLU A 87 12.39 7.99 11.83
N VAL A 88 11.53 8.83 11.26
CA VAL A 88 10.45 8.41 10.36
C VAL A 88 11.02 7.89 9.03
N ALA A 89 12.11 8.49 8.54
CA ALA A 89 12.75 8.05 7.30
C ALA A 89 13.27 6.60 7.39
N LEU A 90 13.89 6.22 8.52
CA LEU A 90 14.43 4.88 8.72
C LEU A 90 13.36 3.79 8.78
N VAL A 91 12.23 4.08 9.44
CA VAL A 91 11.09 3.16 9.53
C VAL A 91 10.52 2.87 8.14
N VAL A 92 10.37 3.91 7.31
CA VAL A 92 9.81 3.78 5.96
C VAL A 92 10.72 2.95 5.06
N VAL A 93 12.04 3.18 5.08
CA VAL A 93 13.01 2.38 4.31
C VAL A 93 12.96 0.91 4.72
N THR A 94 12.93 0.64 6.04
CA THR A 94 12.88 -0.72 6.58
C THR A 94 11.60 -1.45 6.16
N ALA A 95 10.45 -0.78 6.21
CA ALA A 95 9.17 -1.35 5.80
C ALA A 95 9.17 -1.79 4.33
N ILE A 96 9.72 -0.97 3.44
CA ILE A 96 9.83 -1.29 2.01
C ILE A 96 10.69 -2.54 1.80
N ILE A 97 11.86 -2.61 2.46
CA ILE A 97 12.76 -3.77 2.36
C ILE A 97 12.03 -5.05 2.74
N ILE A 98 11.34 -5.06 3.88
CA ILE A 98 10.63 -6.25 4.40
C ILE A 98 9.52 -6.69 3.42
N LEU A 99 8.71 -5.76 2.90
CA LEU A 99 7.63 -6.08 1.96
C LEU A 99 8.15 -6.75 0.68
N PHE A 100 9.27 -6.28 0.14
CA PHE A 100 9.84 -6.83 -1.08
C PHE A 100 10.69 -8.08 -0.87
N LYS A 101 11.30 -8.26 0.32
CA LYS A 101 12.09 -9.44 0.72
C LYS A 101 11.28 -10.64 1.19
N ALA A 102 10.00 -10.46 1.54
CA ALA A 102 9.12 -11.54 2.01
C ALA A 102 9.18 -12.89 1.23
N PRO A 103 9.19 -12.95 -0.11
CA PRO A 103 9.14 -14.22 -0.83
C PRO A 103 10.46 -15.00 -0.76
N ASP A 104 11.60 -14.33 -0.59
CA ASP A 104 12.87 -15.03 -0.38
C ASP A 104 12.79 -15.86 0.90
N ILE A 105 12.14 -15.29 1.93
CA ILE A 105 11.95 -15.92 3.24
C ILE A 105 10.94 -17.07 3.13
N VAL A 106 9.84 -16.86 2.38
CA VAL A 106 8.84 -17.91 2.15
C VAL A 106 9.43 -19.07 1.34
N ASN A 107 10.24 -18.77 0.32
CA ASN A 107 10.88 -19.80 -0.50
C ASN A 107 11.94 -20.60 0.28
N MET A 108 12.62 -19.97 1.23
CA MET A 108 13.57 -20.65 2.12
C MET A 108 12.86 -21.59 3.11
N VAL A 109 11.68 -21.22 3.60
CA VAL A 109 10.91 -22.07 4.54
C VAL A 109 10.14 -23.19 3.83
N SER A 110 9.70 -22.99 2.60
CA SER A 110 8.94 -23.98 1.81
C SER A 110 9.83 -25.06 1.17
N SER A 111 10.92 -25.47 1.82
CA SER A 111 11.88 -26.49 1.31
C SER A 111 11.27 -27.91 1.11
N ASP A 112 9.95 -28.07 1.19
CA ASP A 112 9.22 -29.33 1.06
C ASP A 112 8.28 -29.35 -0.17
N THR A 113 8.39 -30.44 -0.93
CA THR A 113 8.00 -30.58 -2.34
C THR A 113 6.50 -30.75 -2.61
N ASN A 114 5.58 -30.28 -1.76
CA ASN A 114 4.15 -30.56 -1.95
C ASN A 114 3.15 -29.67 -1.17
N SER A 115 3.29 -28.34 -1.24
CA SER A 115 2.22 -27.44 -0.78
C SER A 115 2.17 -26.18 -1.64
N SER A 116 1.23 -26.16 -2.60
CA SER A 116 0.62 -24.97 -3.22
C SER A 116 1.52 -23.74 -3.29
N SER A 117 2.64 -23.84 -4.00
CA SER A 117 3.39 -22.67 -4.40
C SER A 117 2.48 -21.85 -5.30
N CYS A 118 1.98 -20.74 -4.79
CA CYS A 118 1.37 -19.72 -5.61
C CYS A 118 2.42 -19.26 -6.61
N GLY A 119 2.37 -19.81 -7.83
CA GLY A 119 3.41 -19.68 -8.85
C GLY A 119 3.76 -18.22 -9.09
N VAL A 120 4.73 -17.73 -8.32
CA VAL A 120 5.39 -16.44 -8.46
C VAL A 120 6.64 -16.69 -9.29
N SER A 121 6.42 -16.91 -10.58
CA SER A 121 7.47 -16.81 -11.60
C SER A 121 7.66 -15.34 -11.97
#